data_AF-A0A7X2MXP7-F1
#
_entry.id   AF-A0A7X2MXP7-F1
#
_cell.length_a   1.000
_cell.length_b   1.000
_cell.length_c   1.000
_cell.angle_alpha   90.00
_cell.angle_beta   90.00
_cell.angle_gamma   90.00
#
_symmetry.space_group_name_H-M   'P 1'
#
loop_
_entity.id
_entity.type
_entity.pdbx_description
1 polymer ?
#
loop_
_entity_poly.entity_id
_entity_poly.type
_entity_poly.pdbx_seq_one_letter_code
_entity_poly.pdbx_strand_id
1 'polypeptide(L)'
;MKLQNSSSMNGKLNNNKDEINVKQTIDDYFKLQSNAIINLKQPHLKHICSESLYFVLHENTELLINKIKSFHSRIIYYNVTTEFCSLTFENNTCTAKVKSKETLKFDNVSKETLRINLHEFELSKIKNKWIIFKDKDLNVNNNYSNRNSQEQHIRNKLSLEIQIALFRDLIEKKKTDLMVIPNDDDRNLNRGMMRLYQIENWNKRPKQWGDFDNMGGDCTNYASQVLYAGGAPMITVGNYKWYYYGYNNRYPSWTGVEEFYDYLINNKADGVHGIEVQSVNELKTGDIIQMDLDGDGVFNHTSVVCNPLGYNGVLPTITSHSLDRFNEPILTFNFTDIRLIHLR
;
A
#
# COMPACT_ATOMS: atom_id res chain seq x y z
N MET A 1 -7.02 58.03 -40.50
CA MET A 1 -7.20 57.36 -39.19
C MET A 1 -7.50 55.88 -39.44
N LYS A 2 -6.50 55.00 -39.32
CA LYS A 2 -6.69 53.54 -39.28
C LYS A 2 -6.56 53.11 -37.81
N LEU A 3 -7.68 52.86 -37.16
CA LEU A 3 -7.76 52.20 -35.85
C LEU A 3 -8.90 51.20 -35.95
N GLN A 4 -8.55 49.92 -35.96
CA GLN A 4 -9.29 48.77 -35.39
C GLN A 4 -8.82 47.48 -36.07
N ASN A 5 -7.94 46.75 -35.38
CA ASN A 5 -7.84 45.27 -35.45
C ASN A 5 -6.89 44.67 -34.40
N SER A 6 -6.63 45.34 -33.27
CA SER A 6 -5.71 44.85 -32.23
C SER A 6 -6.36 44.03 -31.09
N SER A 7 -7.70 44.00 -30.97
CA SER A 7 -8.37 43.33 -29.83
C SER A 7 -8.54 41.81 -30.01
N SER A 8 -8.74 41.32 -31.24
CA SER A 8 -8.98 39.91 -31.56
C SER A 8 -7.71 39.04 -31.49
N MET A 9 -6.55 39.59 -31.88
CA MET A 9 -5.27 38.89 -31.77
C MET A 9 -4.77 38.79 -30.32
N ASN A 10 -4.95 39.84 -29.51
CA ASN A 10 -4.51 39.86 -28.10
C ASN A 10 -5.26 38.82 -27.24
N GLY A 11 -6.53 38.54 -27.51
CA GLY A 11 -7.29 37.49 -26.81
C GLY A 11 -6.79 36.07 -27.08
N LYS A 12 -6.44 35.75 -28.34
CA LYS A 12 -5.88 34.43 -28.71
C LYS A 12 -4.44 34.24 -28.22
N LEU A 13 -3.61 35.29 -28.26
CA LEU A 13 -2.24 35.27 -27.74
C LEU A 13 -2.19 35.12 -26.21
N ASN A 14 -3.09 35.78 -25.48
CA ASN A 14 -3.20 35.62 -24.03
C ASN A 14 -3.69 34.23 -23.61
N ASN A 15 -4.68 33.65 -24.31
CA ASN A 15 -5.16 32.30 -24.03
C ASN A 15 -4.05 31.24 -24.23
N ASN A 16 -3.22 31.38 -25.26
CA ASN A 16 -2.11 30.46 -25.50
C ASN A 16 -1.02 30.56 -24.40
N LYS A 17 -0.74 31.78 -23.93
CA LYS A 17 0.22 31.99 -22.83
C LYS A 17 -0.30 31.44 -21.50
N ASP A 18 -1.58 31.62 -21.20
CA ASP A 18 -2.19 31.10 -19.98
C ASP A 18 -2.29 29.57 -19.99
N GLU A 19 -2.61 28.98 -21.14
CA GLU A 19 -2.53 27.52 -21.32
C GLU A 19 -1.14 26.96 -21.03
N ILE A 20 -0.09 27.56 -21.61
CA ILE A 20 1.29 27.14 -21.35
C ILE A 20 1.64 27.27 -19.87
N ASN A 21 1.26 28.38 -19.22
CA ASN A 21 1.57 28.60 -17.81
C ASN A 21 0.81 27.65 -16.88
N VAL A 22 -0.46 27.34 -17.17
CA VAL A 22 -1.24 26.35 -16.40
C VAL A 22 -0.60 24.97 -16.51
N LYS A 23 -0.26 24.54 -17.73
CA LYS A 23 0.42 23.26 -17.97
C LYS A 23 1.74 23.19 -17.20
N GLN A 24 2.58 24.21 -17.32
CA GLN A 24 3.84 24.29 -16.60
C GLN A 24 3.66 24.25 -15.08
N THR A 25 2.65 24.94 -14.54
CA THR A 25 2.36 24.95 -13.09
C THR A 25 1.99 23.55 -12.58
N ILE A 26 1.21 22.80 -13.36
CA ILE A 26 0.81 21.42 -13.02
C ILE A 26 1.98 20.44 -13.18
N ASP A 27 2.83 20.63 -14.20
CA ASP A 27 4.02 19.81 -14.36
C ASP A 27 5.03 20.05 -13.22
N ASP A 28 5.23 21.31 -12.82
CA ASP A 28 6.06 21.69 -11.68
C ASP A 28 5.52 21.13 -10.37
N TYR A 29 4.18 21.08 -10.23
CA TYR A 29 3.50 20.44 -9.10
C TYR A 29 3.91 18.97 -8.93
N PHE A 30 3.78 18.15 -9.97
CA PHE A 30 4.17 16.74 -9.90
C PHE A 30 5.68 16.57 -9.72
N LYS A 31 6.49 17.38 -10.41
CA LYS A 31 7.95 17.32 -10.34
C LYS A 31 8.47 17.64 -8.94
N LEU A 32 7.89 18.63 -8.26
CA LEU A 32 8.28 18.98 -6.90
C LEU A 32 7.88 17.89 -5.90
N GLN A 33 6.71 17.28 -6.07
CA GLN A 33 6.26 16.17 -5.24
C GLN A 33 7.13 14.92 -5.41
N SER A 34 7.37 14.48 -6.65
CA SER A 34 8.16 13.28 -6.91
C SER A 34 9.60 13.45 -6.42
N ASN A 35 10.21 14.62 -6.64
CA ASN A 35 11.54 14.93 -6.12
C ASN A 35 11.58 14.90 -4.59
N ALA A 36 10.56 15.44 -3.91
CA ALA A 36 10.49 15.43 -2.46
C ALA A 36 10.43 14.00 -1.92
N ILE A 37 9.63 13.15 -2.54
CA ILE A 37 9.48 11.73 -2.18
C ILE A 37 10.77 10.94 -2.41
N ILE A 38 11.45 11.11 -3.56
CA ILE A 38 12.76 10.47 -3.83
C ILE A 38 13.78 10.85 -2.74
N ASN A 39 13.79 12.12 -2.35
CA ASN A 39 14.77 12.65 -1.38
C ASN A 39 14.32 12.49 0.08
N LEU A 40 13.16 11.89 0.35
CA LEU A 40 12.55 11.77 1.67
C LEU A 40 12.47 13.12 2.41
N LYS A 41 12.06 14.16 1.70
CA LYS A 41 11.91 15.55 2.18
C LYS A 41 10.52 16.09 1.90
N GLN A 42 10.19 17.23 2.49
CA GLN A 42 8.94 17.93 2.22
C GLN A 42 9.00 18.69 0.88
N PRO A 43 7.89 18.75 0.13
CA PRO A 43 7.87 19.37 -1.18
C PRO A 43 7.75 20.90 -1.06
N HIS A 44 8.53 21.63 -1.84
CA HIS A 44 8.56 23.09 -1.82
C HIS A 44 7.42 23.73 -2.63
N LEU A 45 6.16 23.46 -2.28
CA LEU A 45 4.98 23.80 -3.12
C LEU A 45 4.34 25.17 -2.83
N LYS A 46 4.74 25.88 -1.77
CA LYS A 46 4.10 27.15 -1.32
C LYS A 46 3.98 28.24 -2.40
N HIS A 47 4.77 28.16 -3.47
CA HIS A 47 4.78 29.14 -4.56
C HIS A 47 3.90 28.77 -5.75
N ILE A 48 3.36 27.54 -5.79
CA ILE A 48 2.53 27.03 -6.88
C ILE A 48 1.16 26.53 -6.43
N CYS A 49 0.92 26.35 -5.14
CA CYS A 49 -0.39 25.99 -4.59
C CYS A 49 -0.83 26.92 -3.45
N SER A 50 -2.13 26.87 -3.15
CA SER A 50 -2.72 27.53 -1.99
C SER A 50 -2.15 26.95 -0.68
N GLU A 51 -2.24 27.73 0.40
CA GLU A 51 -1.78 27.29 1.72
C GLU A 51 -2.56 26.06 2.22
N SER A 52 -3.86 26.00 1.94
CA SER A 52 -4.70 24.84 2.29
C SER A 52 -4.27 23.56 1.57
N LEU A 53 -3.99 23.65 0.27
CA LEU A 53 -3.51 22.51 -0.50
C LEU A 53 -2.08 22.13 -0.11
N TYR A 54 -1.22 23.10 0.19
CA TYR A 54 0.14 22.86 0.69
C TYR A 54 0.13 22.02 1.98
N PHE A 55 -0.70 22.39 2.96
CA PHE A 55 -0.78 21.68 4.24
C PHE A 55 -1.18 20.22 4.06
N VAL A 56 -2.24 20.02 3.28
CA VAL A 56 -2.76 18.72 2.86
C VAL A 56 -1.66 17.85 2.24
N LEU A 57 -0.88 18.41 1.32
CA LEU A 57 0.16 17.67 0.61
C LEU A 57 1.36 17.36 1.49
N HIS A 58 1.67 18.26 2.42
CA HIS A 58 2.73 18.09 3.39
C HIS A 58 2.46 16.88 4.30
N GLU A 59 1.25 16.79 4.88
CA GLU A 59 0.84 15.65 5.71
C GLU A 59 0.88 14.32 4.94
N ASN A 60 0.32 14.30 3.73
CA ASN A 60 0.34 13.10 2.89
C ASN A 60 1.76 12.65 2.53
N THR A 61 2.63 13.61 2.22
CA THR A 61 4.03 13.31 1.89
C THR A 61 4.78 12.75 3.10
N GLU A 62 4.51 13.29 4.29
CA GLU A 62 5.11 12.80 5.54
C GLU A 62 4.72 11.35 5.84
N LEU A 63 3.42 11.03 5.73
CA LEU A 63 2.91 9.67 5.90
C LEU A 63 3.55 8.70 4.91
N LEU A 64 3.67 9.09 3.65
CA LEU A 64 4.30 8.26 2.62
C LEU A 64 5.80 8.07 2.89
N ILE A 65 6.52 9.13 3.29
CA ILE A 65 7.94 9.05 3.63
C ILE A 65 8.16 8.09 4.81
N ASN A 66 7.32 8.17 5.84
CA ASN A 66 7.42 7.28 7.00
C ASN A 66 7.18 5.82 6.60
N LYS A 67 6.20 5.55 5.72
CA LYS A 67 5.97 4.21 5.15
C LYS A 67 7.17 3.72 4.33
N ILE A 68 7.75 4.56 3.47
CA ILE A 68 8.93 4.16 2.67
C ILE A 68 10.11 3.80 3.60
N LYS A 69 10.32 4.58 4.67
CA LYS A 69 11.35 4.32 5.67
C LYS A 69 11.15 2.99 6.40
N SER A 70 9.92 2.65 6.80
CA SER A 70 9.65 1.40 7.52
C SER A 70 9.88 0.15 6.66
N PHE A 71 9.71 0.26 5.35
CA PHE A 71 10.07 -0.81 4.41
C PHE A 71 11.57 -0.95 4.13
N HIS A 72 12.44 -0.17 4.80
CA HIS A 72 13.89 -0.11 4.54
C HIS A 72 14.23 0.01 3.04
N SER A 73 13.34 0.66 2.28
CA SER A 73 13.41 0.75 0.83
C SER A 73 13.68 2.19 0.42
N ARG A 74 14.31 2.39 -0.74
CA ARG A 74 14.49 3.72 -1.35
C ARG A 74 13.86 3.75 -2.73
N ILE A 75 13.09 4.79 -2.99
CA ILE A 75 12.68 5.12 -4.36
C ILE A 75 13.90 5.71 -5.07
N ILE A 76 14.48 4.96 -6.00
CA ILE A 76 15.65 5.38 -6.78
C ILE A 76 15.26 6.13 -8.05
N TYR A 77 14.00 6.01 -8.47
CA TYR A 77 13.45 6.72 -9.61
C TYR A 77 11.95 6.93 -9.42
N TYR A 78 11.48 8.15 -9.67
CA TYR A 78 10.06 8.51 -9.67
C TYR A 78 9.82 9.58 -10.74
N ASN A 79 9.29 9.13 -11.88
CA ASN A 79 8.94 10.00 -12.98
C ASN A 79 7.43 10.12 -13.13
N VAL A 80 6.94 11.33 -13.38
CA VAL A 80 5.52 11.60 -13.63
C VAL A 80 5.41 12.29 -14.97
N THR A 81 4.64 11.71 -15.88
CA THR A 81 4.28 12.36 -17.16
C THR A 81 2.81 12.71 -17.16
N THR A 82 2.47 13.88 -17.68
CA THR A 82 1.11 14.42 -17.71
C THR A 82 0.52 14.36 -19.12
N GLU A 83 -0.75 13.99 -19.20
CA GLU A 83 -1.57 14.09 -20.41
C GLU A 83 -2.76 15.00 -20.09
N PHE A 84 -2.82 16.18 -20.70
CA PHE A 84 -3.86 17.18 -20.48
C PHE A 84 -5.09 16.84 -21.32
N CYS A 85 -6.15 16.34 -20.69
CA CYS A 85 -7.39 15.96 -21.35
C CYS A 85 -8.23 17.18 -21.73
N SER A 86 -8.32 18.17 -20.84
CA SER A 86 -9.05 19.42 -21.11
C SER A 86 -8.59 20.56 -20.21
N LEU A 87 -8.61 21.77 -20.75
CA LEU A 87 -8.43 23.02 -20.00
C LEU A 87 -9.63 23.93 -20.25
N THR A 88 -10.33 24.30 -19.18
CA THR A 88 -11.48 25.21 -19.24
C THR A 88 -11.13 26.48 -18.50
N PHE A 89 -11.16 27.62 -19.19
CA PHE A 89 -10.83 28.93 -18.63
C PHE A 89 -12.11 29.74 -18.40
N GLU A 90 -12.25 30.28 -17.20
CA GLU A 90 -13.34 31.19 -16.82
C GLU A 90 -12.74 32.42 -16.11
N ASN A 91 -12.61 33.54 -16.81
CA ASN A 91 -11.94 34.74 -16.29
C ASN A 91 -10.51 34.47 -15.80
N ASN A 92 -10.30 34.51 -14.48
CA ASN A 92 -9.00 34.27 -13.82
C ASN A 92 -8.93 32.87 -13.19
N THR A 93 -9.85 31.96 -13.52
CA THR A 93 -9.80 30.58 -13.06
C THR A 93 -9.57 29.62 -14.23
N CYS A 94 -9.00 28.47 -13.93
CA CYS A 94 -8.84 27.37 -14.86
C CYS A 94 -9.17 26.05 -14.16
N THR A 95 -9.97 25.23 -14.83
CA THR A 95 -10.17 23.83 -14.46
C THR A 95 -9.40 22.97 -15.45
N ALA A 96 -8.48 22.15 -14.95
CA ALA A 96 -7.63 21.29 -15.77
C ALA A 96 -7.88 19.82 -15.45
N LYS A 97 -8.28 19.03 -16.45
CA LYS A 97 -8.36 17.57 -16.33
C LYS A 97 -7.08 16.96 -16.87
N VAL A 98 -6.37 16.24 -16.02
CA VAL A 98 -5.02 15.74 -16.31
C VAL A 98 -4.92 14.29 -15.91
N LYS A 99 -4.45 13.45 -16.83
CA LYS A 99 -4.05 12.08 -16.53
C LYS A 99 -2.56 12.07 -16.21
N SER A 100 -2.19 11.66 -15.01
CA SER A 100 -0.80 11.46 -14.65
C SER A 100 -0.43 9.99 -14.86
N LYS A 101 0.74 9.75 -15.42
CA LYS A 101 1.36 8.42 -15.54
C LYS A 101 2.64 8.46 -14.72
N GLU A 102 2.62 7.74 -13.62
CA GLU A 102 3.70 7.68 -12.65
C GLU A 102 4.47 6.38 -12.81
N THR A 103 5.79 6.48 -12.91
CA THR A 103 6.71 5.34 -12.97
C THR A 103 7.67 5.42 -11.81
N LEU A 104 7.61 4.43 -10.91
CA LEU A 104 8.43 4.37 -9.71
C LEU A 104 9.33 3.13 -9.74
N LYS A 105 10.55 3.27 -9.24
CA LYS A 105 11.48 2.17 -9.03
C LYS A 105 12.00 2.22 -7.61
N PHE A 106 11.81 1.13 -6.89
CA PHE A 106 12.46 0.92 -5.60
C PHE A 106 13.79 0.20 -5.83
N ASP A 107 14.77 0.48 -4.98
CA ASP A 107 16.10 -0.16 -4.98
C ASP A 107 16.01 -1.68 -4.84
N ASN A 108 15.08 -2.16 -4.03
CA ASN A 108 14.92 -3.58 -3.75
C ASN A 108 13.96 -4.29 -4.74
N VAL A 109 13.15 -3.57 -5.50
CA VAL A 109 12.19 -4.16 -6.45
C VAL A 109 12.81 -4.32 -7.83
N SER A 110 12.70 -5.50 -8.45
CA SER A 110 13.31 -5.79 -9.77
C SER A 110 12.62 -5.09 -10.97
N LYS A 111 11.34 -4.75 -10.87
CA LYS A 111 10.56 -4.09 -11.95
C LYS A 111 10.13 -2.68 -11.60
N GLU A 112 9.79 -1.88 -12.59
CA GLU A 112 9.16 -0.58 -12.37
C GLU A 112 7.68 -0.75 -11.99
N THR A 113 7.22 0.11 -11.10
CA THR A 113 5.81 0.28 -10.75
C THR A 113 5.21 1.34 -11.63
N LEU A 114 4.08 1.01 -12.27
CA LEU A 114 3.29 1.97 -13.03
C LEU A 114 2.01 2.32 -12.28
N ARG A 115 1.71 3.61 -12.14
CA ARG A 115 0.41 4.12 -11.68
C ARG A 115 -0.15 5.12 -12.67
N ILE A 116 -1.47 5.16 -12.80
CA ILE A 116 -2.18 6.11 -13.65
C ILE A 116 -3.27 6.72 -12.79
N ASN A 117 -3.25 8.04 -12.63
CA ASN A 117 -4.24 8.79 -11.84
C ASN A 117 -4.95 9.83 -12.71
N LEU A 118 -6.15 10.26 -12.28
CA LEU A 118 -7.01 11.18 -13.03
C LEU A 118 -7.35 12.38 -12.16
N HIS A 119 -6.68 13.48 -12.45
CA HIS A 119 -6.76 14.71 -11.70
C HIS A 119 -7.77 15.68 -12.32
N GLU A 120 -8.46 16.40 -11.45
CA GLU A 120 -9.17 17.63 -11.82
C GLU A 120 -8.66 18.76 -10.94
N PHE A 121 -7.77 19.58 -11.51
CA PHE A 121 -7.19 20.72 -10.84
C PHE A 121 -8.09 21.95 -10.97
N GLU A 122 -8.19 22.71 -9.88
CA GLU A 122 -8.75 24.07 -9.89
C GLU A 122 -7.61 25.06 -9.62
N LEU A 123 -7.39 25.97 -10.56
CA LEU A 123 -6.35 26.99 -10.49
C LEU A 123 -6.98 28.39 -10.53
N SER A 124 -6.36 29.34 -9.82
CA SER A 124 -6.68 30.76 -9.97
C SER A 124 -5.42 31.56 -10.27
N LYS A 125 -5.59 32.58 -11.13
CA LYS A 125 -4.52 33.52 -11.50
C LYS A 125 -4.46 34.66 -10.48
N ILE A 126 -3.38 34.70 -9.69
CA ILE A 126 -3.12 35.72 -8.67
C ILE A 126 -1.84 36.46 -9.04
N LYS A 127 -1.90 37.79 -9.15
CA LYS A 127 -0.74 38.64 -9.51
C LYS A 127 0.01 38.11 -10.74
N ASN A 128 -0.75 37.68 -11.76
CA ASN A 128 -0.27 37.11 -13.02
C ASN A 128 0.47 35.76 -12.91
N LYS A 129 0.29 35.02 -11.81
CA LYS A 129 0.76 33.64 -11.62
C LYS A 129 -0.43 32.71 -11.40
N TRP A 130 -0.40 31.53 -12.03
CA TRP A 130 -1.39 30.50 -11.77
C TRP A 130 -1.02 29.76 -10.49
N ILE A 131 -1.99 29.59 -9.60
CA ILE A 131 -1.85 28.91 -8.31
C ILE A 131 -2.90 27.81 -8.25
N ILE A 132 -2.49 26.61 -7.88
CA ILE A 132 -3.36 25.45 -7.71
C ILE A 132 -4.06 25.54 -6.35
N PHE A 133 -5.38 25.58 -6.35
CA PHE A 133 -6.19 25.60 -5.13
C PHE A 133 -6.67 24.21 -4.74
N LYS A 134 -6.87 23.35 -5.73
CA LYS A 134 -7.40 22.02 -5.53
C LYS A 134 -6.84 21.08 -6.57
N ASP A 135 -6.59 19.86 -6.12
CA ASP A 135 -6.51 18.68 -6.97
C ASP A 135 -7.62 17.75 -6.45
N LYS A 136 -8.66 17.50 -7.24
CA LYS A 136 -9.82 16.74 -6.78
C LYS A 136 -9.55 15.24 -6.65
N ASP A 137 -8.44 14.74 -7.20
CA ASP A 137 -7.94 13.40 -6.85
C ASP A 137 -7.40 13.38 -5.39
N LEU A 138 -7.12 14.57 -4.83
CA LEU A 138 -6.65 14.82 -3.46
C LEU A 138 -7.68 15.53 -2.58
N ASN A 139 -8.92 15.02 -2.48
CA ASN A 139 -9.75 15.36 -1.31
C ASN A 139 -9.17 14.72 -0.05
N VAL A 140 -8.09 15.33 0.44
CA VAL A 140 -7.54 15.18 1.76
C VAL A 140 -8.46 15.87 2.73
N ASN A 141 -8.92 15.06 3.68
CA ASN A 141 -9.18 15.41 5.07
C ASN A 141 -8.88 16.87 5.42
N ASN A 142 -9.94 17.68 5.49
CA ASN A 142 -10.00 18.82 6.39
C ASN A 142 -11.26 18.66 7.23
N ASN A 143 -11.11 17.90 8.32
CA ASN A 143 -11.67 18.13 9.65
C ASN A 143 -11.42 16.90 10.53
N TYR A 144 -10.22 16.83 11.10
CA TYR A 144 -9.81 15.82 12.09
C TYR A 144 -10.52 15.96 13.46
N SER A 145 -11.58 16.75 13.57
CA SER A 145 -12.25 16.98 14.86
C SER A 145 -13.76 17.15 14.81
N ASN A 146 -14.43 16.98 13.67
CA ASN A 146 -15.91 16.90 13.63
C ASN A 146 -16.42 16.47 12.25
N ARG A 147 -16.77 15.18 12.08
CA ARG A 147 -17.99 14.70 11.36
C ARG A 147 -18.05 13.17 11.26
N ASN A 148 -19.30 12.70 11.27
CA ASN A 148 -19.85 11.34 11.30
C ASN A 148 -18.98 10.20 10.71
N SER A 149 -18.78 9.18 11.53
CA SER A 149 -18.09 7.90 11.26
C SER A 149 -18.56 7.15 10.00
N GLN A 150 -19.73 7.45 9.45
CA GLN A 150 -20.27 6.79 8.25
C GLN A 150 -19.65 7.29 6.93
N GLU A 151 -19.34 8.58 6.77
CA GLU A 151 -18.79 9.11 5.51
C GLU A 151 -17.32 8.71 5.31
N GLN A 152 -16.55 8.60 6.39
CA GLN A 152 -15.18 8.10 6.37
C GLN A 152 -15.12 6.60 6.05
N HIS A 153 -16.11 5.83 6.51
CA HIS A 153 -16.25 4.42 6.17
C HIS A 153 -16.58 4.23 4.68
N ILE A 154 -17.44 5.07 4.09
CA ILE A 154 -17.83 5.00 2.67
C ILE A 154 -16.71 5.44 1.72
N ARG A 155 -15.89 6.45 2.07
CA ARG A 155 -14.78 6.91 1.21
C ARG A 155 -13.57 5.99 1.23
N ASN A 156 -13.22 5.46 2.41
CA ASN A 156 -12.23 4.39 2.50
C ASN A 156 -12.71 3.17 1.73
N LYS A 157 -14.02 2.85 1.82
CA LYS A 157 -14.63 1.79 1.02
C LYS A 157 -14.61 2.07 -0.48
N LEU A 158 -14.78 3.30 -0.97
CA LEU A 158 -14.77 3.61 -2.42
C LEU A 158 -13.35 3.61 -3.04
N SER A 159 -12.35 4.14 -2.34
CA SER A 159 -10.94 4.04 -2.79
C SER A 159 -10.45 2.60 -2.74
N LEU A 160 -10.87 1.85 -1.72
CA LEU A 160 -10.65 0.42 -1.60
C LEU A 160 -11.44 -0.35 -2.66
N GLU A 161 -12.68 0.02 -2.99
CA GLU A 161 -13.51 -0.63 -4.01
C GLU A 161 -12.97 -0.40 -5.43
N ILE A 162 -12.40 0.77 -5.71
CA ILE A 162 -11.73 1.05 -6.99
C ILE A 162 -10.39 0.32 -7.06
N GLN A 163 -9.61 0.30 -5.98
CA GLN A 163 -8.41 -0.53 -5.89
C GLN A 163 -8.75 -2.00 -6.05
N ILE A 164 -9.80 -2.49 -5.39
CA ILE A 164 -10.33 -3.85 -5.50
C ILE A 164 -10.90 -4.11 -6.91
N ALA A 165 -11.53 -3.16 -7.59
CA ALA A 165 -12.06 -3.34 -8.94
C ALA A 165 -10.93 -3.42 -9.97
N LEU A 166 -9.91 -2.57 -9.85
CA LEU A 166 -8.68 -2.65 -10.65
C LEU A 166 -7.90 -3.94 -10.33
N PHE A 167 -7.91 -4.36 -9.07
CA PHE A 167 -7.33 -5.62 -8.61
C PHE A 167 -8.08 -6.84 -9.15
N ARG A 168 -9.41 -6.80 -9.20
CA ARG A 168 -10.26 -7.87 -9.78
C ARG A 168 -10.04 -8.00 -11.28
N ASP A 169 -9.91 -6.90 -12.02
CA ASP A 169 -9.59 -6.92 -13.45
C ASP A 169 -8.16 -7.48 -13.71
N LEU A 170 -7.21 -7.21 -12.79
CA LEU A 170 -5.89 -7.83 -12.76
C LEU A 170 -5.92 -9.32 -12.39
N ILE A 171 -6.78 -9.74 -11.45
CA ILE A 171 -7.01 -11.13 -11.06
C ILE A 171 -7.62 -11.93 -12.21
N GLU A 172 -8.61 -11.38 -12.92
CA GLU A 172 -9.22 -12.01 -14.09
C GLU A 172 -8.19 -12.22 -15.20
N LYS A 173 -7.26 -11.27 -15.39
CA LYS A 173 -6.16 -11.37 -16.37
C LYS A 173 -5.01 -12.28 -15.92
N LYS A 174 -4.82 -12.52 -14.62
CA LYS A 174 -3.74 -13.35 -14.04
C LYS A 174 -4.18 -14.67 -13.41
N LYS A 175 -5.42 -15.09 -13.63
CA LYS A 175 -5.96 -16.37 -13.14
C LYS A 175 -5.09 -17.59 -13.54
N THR A 176 -4.26 -17.45 -14.57
CA THR A 176 -3.26 -18.41 -15.05
C THR A 176 -1.95 -18.44 -14.24
N ASP A 177 -1.53 -17.33 -13.61
CA ASP A 177 -0.30 -17.25 -12.80
C ASP A 177 -0.54 -17.66 -11.33
N LEU A 178 -1.79 -17.57 -10.84
CA LEU A 178 -2.18 -17.94 -9.47
C LEU A 178 -2.15 -19.45 -9.19
N MET A 179 -2.02 -20.27 -10.23
CA MET A 179 -1.85 -21.73 -10.15
C MET A 179 -0.40 -22.17 -10.19
N VAL A 180 0.58 -21.24 -10.22
CA VAL A 180 1.99 -21.62 -10.11
C VAL A 180 2.27 -22.00 -8.65
N ILE A 181 2.13 -23.30 -8.37
CA ILE A 181 2.65 -23.93 -7.16
C ILE A 181 4.17 -23.69 -7.18
N PRO A 182 4.75 -22.97 -6.20
CA PRO A 182 6.19 -22.82 -6.12
C PRO A 182 6.81 -24.22 -5.99
N ASN A 183 7.54 -24.63 -7.02
CA ASN A 183 8.31 -25.86 -7.00
C ASN A 183 9.64 -25.53 -6.30
N ASP A 184 9.59 -25.32 -4.99
CA ASP A 184 10.77 -24.96 -4.20
C ASP A 184 11.22 -26.14 -3.34
N ASP A 185 12.47 -26.53 -3.60
CA ASP A 185 13.27 -27.59 -2.98
C ASP A 185 13.78 -27.18 -1.57
N ASP A 186 12.97 -26.41 -0.81
CA ASP A 186 13.23 -26.07 0.60
C ASP A 186 12.86 -27.30 1.44
N ARG A 187 13.86 -28.12 1.79
CA ARG A 187 13.71 -29.48 2.36
C ARG A 187 12.88 -29.60 3.64
N ASN A 188 12.36 -28.51 4.20
CA ASN A 188 11.62 -28.48 5.46
C ASN A 188 10.16 -28.01 5.34
N LEU A 189 9.78 -27.25 4.30
CA LEU A 189 8.43 -26.66 4.21
C LEU A 189 7.87 -26.67 2.77
N ASN A 190 6.69 -27.26 2.61
CA ASN A 190 5.97 -27.29 1.36
C ASN A 190 5.15 -26.00 1.16
N ARG A 191 5.79 -24.98 0.58
CA ARG A 191 5.18 -23.68 0.28
C ARG A 191 3.98 -23.79 -0.68
N GLY A 192 3.96 -24.80 -1.55
CA GLY A 192 2.82 -25.15 -2.39
C GLY A 192 1.58 -25.51 -1.56
N MET A 193 1.75 -26.39 -0.58
CA MET A 193 0.67 -26.78 0.35
C MET A 193 0.24 -25.62 1.25
N MET A 194 1.18 -24.78 1.68
CA MET A 194 0.82 -23.53 2.36
C MET A 194 -0.10 -22.67 1.49
N ARG A 195 0.26 -22.45 0.22
CA ARG A 195 -0.54 -21.67 -0.72
C ARG A 195 -1.92 -22.28 -0.96
N LEU A 196 -2.00 -23.60 -1.12
CA LEU A 196 -3.28 -24.31 -1.26
C LEU A 196 -4.15 -24.13 -0.03
N TYR A 197 -3.58 -24.26 1.17
CA TYR A 197 -4.30 -24.03 2.41
C TYR A 197 -4.86 -22.61 2.49
N GLN A 198 -4.07 -21.60 2.08
CA GLN A 198 -4.51 -20.22 2.02
C GLN A 198 -5.72 -20.05 1.07
N ILE A 199 -5.67 -20.64 -0.13
CA ILE A 199 -6.76 -20.61 -1.12
C ILE A 199 -8.05 -21.22 -0.57
N GLU A 200 -7.95 -22.33 0.16
CA GLU A 200 -9.11 -23.10 0.61
C GLU A 200 -9.77 -22.56 1.88
N ASN A 201 -8.98 -21.90 2.73
CA ASN A 201 -9.36 -21.63 4.12
C ASN A 201 -9.32 -20.15 4.54
N TRP A 202 -8.90 -19.19 3.69
CA TRP A 202 -8.83 -17.76 4.07
C TRP A 202 -10.11 -17.15 4.67
N ASN A 203 -11.29 -17.71 4.36
CA ASN A 203 -12.59 -17.27 4.88
C ASN A 203 -13.31 -18.33 5.70
N LYS A 204 -12.63 -19.40 6.11
CA LYS A 204 -13.21 -20.51 6.85
C LYS A 204 -12.43 -20.74 8.11
N ARG A 205 -13.12 -21.20 9.15
CA ARG A 205 -12.52 -21.65 10.39
C ARG A 205 -12.68 -23.17 10.42
N PRO A 206 -11.69 -23.96 9.92
CA PRO A 206 -11.84 -25.41 9.84
C PRO A 206 -12.06 -25.98 11.23
N LYS A 207 -13.05 -26.87 11.38
CA LYS A 207 -13.49 -27.39 12.70
C LYS A 207 -12.38 -28.09 13.52
N GLN A 208 -11.30 -28.51 12.87
CA GLN A 208 -10.15 -29.10 13.55
C GLN A 208 -9.35 -28.07 14.36
N TRP A 209 -9.51 -26.77 14.07
CA TRP A 209 -8.86 -25.66 14.76
C TRP A 209 -9.90 -24.86 15.56
N GLY A 210 -9.42 -24.17 16.58
CA GLY A 210 -10.24 -23.26 17.37
C GLY A 210 -10.50 -22.00 16.59
N ASP A 211 -11.64 -21.37 16.83
CA ASP A 211 -11.98 -20.05 16.32
C ASP A 211 -11.67 -19.00 17.40
N PHE A 212 -10.72 -18.11 17.12
CA PHE A 212 -10.26 -17.07 18.05
C PHE A 212 -10.67 -15.65 17.64
N ASP A 213 -11.60 -15.48 16.70
CA ASP A 213 -12.02 -14.16 16.22
C ASP A 213 -12.48 -13.23 17.34
N ASN A 214 -13.10 -13.78 18.40
CA ASN A 214 -13.59 -13.02 19.56
C ASN A 214 -12.60 -12.95 20.74
N MET A 215 -11.34 -13.36 20.56
CA MET A 215 -10.32 -13.42 21.63
C MET A 215 -9.05 -12.62 21.30
N GLY A 216 -9.20 -11.47 20.66
CA GLY A 216 -8.04 -10.67 20.20
C GLY A 216 -7.59 -11.00 18.78
N GLY A 217 -8.22 -11.97 18.11
CA GLY A 217 -8.13 -12.21 16.67
C GLY A 217 -7.53 -13.55 16.30
N ASP A 218 -8.01 -14.13 15.19
CA ASP A 218 -7.57 -15.44 14.68
C ASP A 218 -6.31 -15.36 13.80
N CYS A 219 -5.66 -14.20 13.73
CA CYS A 219 -4.61 -13.91 12.76
C CYS A 219 -3.40 -14.84 12.87
N THR A 220 -2.86 -15.04 14.06
CA THR A 220 -1.74 -15.95 14.32
C THR A 220 -2.18 -17.41 14.30
N ASN A 221 -3.40 -17.73 14.77
CA ASN A 221 -3.94 -19.08 14.67
C ASN A 221 -3.97 -19.53 13.21
N TYR A 222 -4.50 -18.70 12.31
CA TYR A 222 -4.49 -18.94 10.89
C TYR A 222 -3.09 -19.09 10.30
N ALA A 223 -2.16 -18.20 10.66
CA ALA A 223 -0.77 -18.32 10.23
C ALA A 223 -0.17 -19.68 10.65
N SER A 224 -0.42 -20.11 11.89
CA SER A 224 0.01 -21.41 12.38
C SER A 224 -0.59 -22.58 11.58
N GLN A 225 -1.86 -22.48 11.20
CA GLN A 225 -2.51 -23.48 10.35
C GLN A 225 -1.87 -23.57 8.96
N VAL A 226 -1.52 -22.42 8.36
CA VAL A 226 -0.82 -22.38 7.07
C VAL A 226 0.54 -23.06 7.17
N LEU A 227 1.31 -22.78 8.23
CA LEU A 227 2.61 -23.41 8.46
C LEU A 227 2.48 -24.93 8.65
N TYR A 228 1.51 -25.35 9.46
CA TYR A 228 1.22 -26.77 9.68
C TYR A 228 0.83 -27.49 8.39
N ALA A 229 -0.01 -26.87 7.54
CA ALA A 229 -0.37 -27.42 6.24
C ALA A 229 0.84 -27.52 5.28
N GLY A 230 1.83 -26.65 5.44
CA GLY A 230 3.13 -26.74 4.78
C GLY A 230 4.04 -27.86 5.31
N GLY A 231 3.62 -28.61 6.33
CA GLY A 231 4.39 -29.71 6.91
C GLY A 231 5.24 -29.35 8.12
N ALA A 232 5.09 -28.15 8.70
CA ALA A 232 5.79 -27.77 9.93
C ALA A 232 5.36 -28.71 11.09
N PRO A 233 6.30 -29.40 11.76
CA PRO A 233 5.97 -30.27 12.88
C PRO A 233 5.59 -29.43 14.10
N MET A 234 4.58 -29.88 14.86
CA MET A 234 4.25 -29.30 16.15
C MET A 234 5.31 -29.67 17.19
N ILE A 235 5.76 -28.67 17.95
CA ILE A 235 6.83 -28.79 18.95
C ILE A 235 6.25 -28.64 20.35
N THR A 236 6.35 -29.69 21.17
CA THR A 236 5.77 -29.74 22.53
C THR A 236 6.81 -29.74 23.65
N VAL A 237 8.09 -29.83 23.27
CA VAL A 237 9.24 -29.93 24.18
C VAL A 237 10.15 -28.71 24.03
N GLY A 238 11.00 -28.48 25.03
CA GLY A 238 11.89 -27.31 25.05
C GLY A 238 11.21 -26.02 25.51
N ASN A 239 11.97 -24.93 25.45
CA ASN A 239 11.54 -23.60 25.92
C ASN A 239 10.68 -22.85 24.89
N TYR A 240 10.89 -23.13 23.60
CA TYR A 240 10.13 -22.55 22.49
C TYR A 240 9.27 -23.64 21.89
N LYS A 241 8.03 -23.72 22.37
CA LYS A 241 7.03 -24.69 21.89
C LYS A 241 6.13 -24.03 20.87
N TRP A 242 5.49 -24.84 20.04
CA TRP A 242 4.47 -24.43 19.08
C TRP A 242 3.59 -25.63 18.75
N TYR A 243 2.40 -25.70 19.35
CA TYR A 243 1.49 -26.83 19.15
C TYR A 243 0.04 -26.42 19.39
N TYR A 244 -0.85 -27.20 18.79
CA TYR A 244 -2.28 -27.13 19.01
C TYR A 244 -2.88 -28.54 19.07
N TYR A 245 -3.42 -28.90 20.23
CA TYR A 245 -4.12 -30.16 20.48
C TYR A 245 -5.56 -29.93 20.94
N GLY A 246 -6.09 -28.73 20.68
CA GLY A 246 -7.44 -28.33 21.04
C GLY A 246 -7.47 -26.93 21.62
N TYR A 247 -8.68 -26.37 21.71
CA TYR A 247 -8.88 -24.98 22.11
C TYR A 247 -8.16 -24.65 23.42
N ASN A 248 -8.32 -25.46 24.47
CA ASN A 248 -7.66 -25.24 25.76
C ASN A 248 -6.27 -25.89 25.89
N ASN A 249 -5.82 -26.65 24.88
CA ASN A 249 -4.55 -27.37 24.91
C ASN A 249 -3.70 -26.94 23.72
N ARG A 250 -3.15 -25.74 23.81
CA ARG A 250 -2.28 -25.12 22.80
C ARG A 250 -1.20 -24.30 23.50
N TYR A 251 -0.10 -24.08 22.82
CA TYR A 251 0.92 -23.15 23.35
C TYR A 251 0.59 -21.70 22.93
N PRO A 252 0.96 -20.69 23.74
CA PRO A 252 0.74 -19.28 23.38
C PRO A 252 1.23 -18.92 21.97
N SER A 253 2.40 -19.41 21.56
CA SER A 253 2.96 -19.18 20.22
C SER A 253 2.10 -19.67 19.05
N TRP A 254 1.11 -20.55 19.27
CA TRP A 254 0.18 -20.96 18.22
C TRP A 254 -0.82 -19.85 17.89
N THR A 255 -1.16 -19.00 18.87
CA THR A 255 -2.23 -17.98 18.73
C THR A 255 -1.81 -16.55 19.05
N GLY A 256 -0.69 -16.32 19.74
CA GLY A 256 -0.22 -15.00 20.17
C GLY A 256 0.84 -14.43 19.23
N VAL A 257 0.72 -13.14 18.89
CA VAL A 257 1.56 -12.48 17.87
C VAL A 257 3.02 -12.44 18.31
N GLU A 258 3.30 -11.95 19.53
CA GLU A 258 4.67 -11.87 20.05
C GLU A 258 5.22 -13.25 20.37
N GLU A 259 4.44 -14.14 20.98
CA GLU A 259 4.91 -15.49 21.32
C GLU A 259 5.20 -16.33 20.07
N PHE A 260 4.49 -16.09 18.96
CA PHE A 260 4.77 -16.73 17.68
C PHE A 260 6.09 -16.25 17.08
N TYR A 261 6.35 -14.95 17.14
CA TYR A 261 7.64 -14.39 16.73
C TYR A 261 8.79 -14.94 17.59
N ASP A 262 8.63 -14.95 18.91
CA ASP A 262 9.63 -15.48 19.82
C ASP A 262 9.95 -16.94 19.51
N TYR A 263 8.93 -17.75 19.19
CA TYR A 263 9.11 -19.12 18.73
C TYR A 263 9.89 -19.16 17.41
N LEU A 264 9.46 -18.44 16.38
CA LEU A 264 10.09 -18.48 15.06
C LEU A 264 11.56 -18.06 15.10
N ILE A 265 11.88 -17.01 15.85
CA ILE A 265 13.24 -16.44 15.87
C ILE A 265 14.18 -17.20 16.81
N ASN A 266 13.69 -17.67 17.96
CA ASN A 266 14.55 -18.20 19.01
C ASN A 266 14.53 -19.72 19.15
N ASN A 267 13.59 -20.44 18.50
CA ASN A 267 13.63 -21.89 18.49
C ASN A 267 14.96 -22.37 17.88
N LYS A 268 15.66 -23.28 18.58
CA LYS A 268 16.91 -23.92 18.13
C LYS A 268 16.79 -25.45 18.03
N ALA A 269 15.63 -25.99 18.40
CA ALA A 269 15.30 -27.40 18.27
C ALA A 269 14.61 -27.66 16.92
N ASP A 270 14.31 -28.91 16.59
CA ASP A 270 13.54 -29.26 15.39
C ASP A 270 12.24 -28.44 15.31
N GLY A 271 11.84 -28.02 14.11
CA GLY A 271 10.67 -27.16 13.90
C GLY A 271 10.84 -26.19 12.74
N VAL A 272 9.82 -25.36 12.54
CA VAL A 272 9.92 -24.22 11.62
C VAL A 272 10.68 -23.08 12.30
N HIS A 273 11.61 -22.49 11.55
CA HIS A 273 12.40 -21.34 11.99
C HIS A 273 12.17 -20.16 11.07
N GLY A 274 12.21 -18.96 11.65
CA GLY A 274 12.18 -17.71 10.94
C GLY A 274 13.49 -16.95 11.12
N ILE A 275 13.82 -16.12 10.15
CA ILE A 275 14.78 -15.04 10.32
C ILE A 275 14.12 -13.73 9.92
N GLU A 276 14.45 -12.66 10.64
CA GLU A 276 14.05 -11.34 10.19
C GLU A 276 14.85 -10.94 8.95
N VAL A 277 14.13 -10.45 7.95
CA VAL A 277 14.67 -9.91 6.71
C VAL A 277 14.38 -8.42 6.62
N GLN A 278 15.25 -7.70 5.93
CA GLN A 278 15.15 -6.24 5.86
C GLN A 278 14.31 -5.79 4.66
N SER A 279 14.12 -6.66 3.67
CA SER A 279 13.41 -6.34 2.44
C SER A 279 12.27 -7.31 2.16
N VAL A 280 11.13 -6.77 1.69
CA VAL A 280 9.99 -7.57 1.21
C VAL A 280 10.35 -8.48 0.03
N ASN A 281 11.47 -8.21 -0.65
CA ASN A 281 11.94 -9.03 -1.78
C ASN A 281 12.66 -10.30 -1.33
N GLU A 282 13.00 -10.41 -0.05
CA GLU A 282 13.55 -11.63 0.56
C GLU A 282 12.43 -12.59 0.98
N LEU A 283 11.18 -12.13 0.97
CA LEU A 283 10.03 -12.95 1.33
C LEU A 283 9.65 -13.90 0.20
N LYS A 284 9.12 -15.04 0.60
CA LYS A 284 8.55 -16.10 -0.24
C LYS A 284 7.09 -16.36 0.19
N THR A 285 6.32 -17.02 -0.67
CA THR A 285 4.95 -17.47 -0.32
C THR A 285 4.96 -18.35 0.93
N GLY A 286 4.12 -18.01 1.91
CA GLY A 286 4.07 -18.69 3.21
C GLY A 286 4.87 -18.00 4.32
N ASP A 287 5.74 -17.05 3.98
CA ASP A 287 6.46 -16.26 4.98
C ASP A 287 5.52 -15.38 5.82
N ILE A 288 6.01 -14.91 6.97
CA ILE A 288 5.19 -14.21 7.96
C ILE A 288 5.52 -12.72 7.93
N ILE A 289 4.48 -11.92 8.05
CA ILE A 289 4.57 -10.48 8.28
C ILE A 289 3.80 -10.15 9.54
N GLN A 290 4.41 -9.40 10.44
CA GLN A 290 3.73 -8.87 11.62
C GLN A 290 3.74 -7.35 11.62
N MET A 291 2.64 -6.77 12.08
CA MET A 291 2.37 -5.34 12.04
C MET A 291 1.97 -4.83 13.42
N ASP A 292 2.44 -3.63 13.73
CA ASP A 292 1.89 -2.78 14.78
C ASP A 292 0.81 -1.90 14.14
N LEU A 293 -0.46 -2.20 14.43
CA LEU A 293 -1.61 -1.49 13.83
C LEU A 293 -1.99 -0.20 14.57
N ASP A 294 -1.66 -0.06 15.85
CA ASP A 294 -2.10 1.04 16.71
C ASP A 294 -0.97 1.99 17.13
N GLY A 295 0.28 1.64 16.87
CA GLY A 295 1.44 2.50 17.05
C GLY A 295 1.96 2.56 18.47
N ASP A 296 1.65 1.56 19.30
CA ASP A 296 2.11 1.51 20.68
C ASP A 296 3.50 0.86 20.84
N GLY A 297 4.09 0.37 19.74
CA GLY A 297 5.38 -0.30 19.71
C GLY A 297 5.29 -1.80 19.98
N VAL A 298 4.10 -2.38 20.06
CA VAL A 298 3.83 -3.82 20.22
C VAL A 298 3.19 -4.37 18.96
N PHE A 299 3.74 -5.46 18.41
CA PHE A 299 3.15 -6.07 17.22
C PHE A 299 1.88 -6.83 17.62
N ASN A 300 0.76 -6.48 17.00
CA ASN A 300 -0.57 -6.98 17.36
C ASN A 300 -1.32 -7.64 16.19
N HIS A 301 -0.68 -7.77 15.02
CA HIS A 301 -1.27 -8.46 13.90
C HIS A 301 -0.30 -9.35 13.12
N THR A 302 -0.74 -10.57 12.77
CA THR A 302 0.00 -11.51 11.92
C THR A 302 -0.69 -11.69 10.57
N SER A 303 0.08 -11.72 9.49
CA SER A 303 -0.37 -12.01 8.13
C SER A 303 0.59 -12.98 7.45
N VAL A 304 0.09 -13.79 6.52
CA VAL A 304 0.91 -14.73 5.74
C VAL A 304 1.09 -14.20 4.33
N VAL A 305 2.32 -14.23 3.81
CA VAL A 305 2.64 -13.83 2.44
C VAL A 305 1.95 -14.77 1.46
N CYS A 306 1.06 -14.19 0.65
CA CYS A 306 0.34 -14.88 -0.39
C CYS A 306 1.20 -14.90 -1.66
N ASN A 307 1.54 -13.72 -2.19
CA ASN A 307 2.43 -13.55 -3.34
C ASN A 307 3.52 -12.52 -2.99
N PRO A 308 4.80 -12.91 -2.91
CA PRO A 308 5.88 -12.04 -2.45
C PRO A 308 6.14 -10.85 -3.38
N LEU A 309 5.93 -11.02 -4.68
CA LEU A 309 6.12 -9.94 -5.68
C LEU A 309 4.81 -9.21 -5.99
N GLY A 310 3.71 -9.57 -5.35
CA GLY A 310 2.38 -9.05 -5.67
C GLY A 310 2.05 -9.13 -7.16
N TYR A 311 1.10 -8.30 -7.61
CA TYR A 311 0.63 -8.36 -9.00
C TYR A 311 1.58 -7.65 -9.99
N ASN A 312 2.41 -6.71 -9.54
CA ASN A 312 3.26 -5.87 -10.39
C ASN A 312 4.73 -5.78 -9.93
N GLY A 313 5.18 -6.63 -9.00
CA GLY A 313 6.54 -6.62 -8.47
C GLY A 313 6.76 -5.73 -7.25
N VAL A 314 5.75 -4.98 -6.79
CA VAL A 314 5.99 -3.81 -5.92
C VAL A 314 5.92 -4.13 -4.45
N LEU A 315 4.85 -4.79 -4.02
CA LEU A 315 4.59 -5.10 -2.61
C LEU A 315 3.97 -6.48 -2.50
N PRO A 316 4.28 -7.23 -1.44
CA PRO A 316 3.69 -8.52 -1.22
C PRO A 316 2.18 -8.37 -1.02
N THR A 317 1.45 -9.39 -1.48
CA THR A 317 0.08 -9.58 -1.05
C THR A 317 0.05 -10.54 0.12
N ILE A 318 -0.95 -10.39 0.96
CA ILE A 318 -1.11 -11.16 2.20
C ILE A 318 -2.41 -11.94 2.20
N THR A 319 -2.50 -12.87 3.15
CA THR A 319 -3.75 -13.49 3.57
C THR A 319 -3.85 -13.45 5.09
N SER A 320 -5.07 -13.29 5.61
CA SER A 320 -5.33 -13.20 7.04
C SER A 320 -6.80 -13.49 7.32
N HIS A 321 -7.11 -14.16 8.43
CA HIS A 321 -8.49 -14.28 8.92
C HIS A 321 -9.05 -12.96 9.45
N SER A 322 -8.21 -11.98 9.79
CA SER A 322 -8.70 -10.65 10.12
C SER A 322 -9.35 -10.02 8.88
N LEU A 323 -10.67 -9.86 8.95
CA LEU A 323 -11.52 -9.38 7.86
C LEU A 323 -11.56 -10.32 6.64
N ASP A 324 -11.17 -11.59 6.79
CA ASP A 324 -11.10 -12.59 5.72
C ASP A 324 -10.43 -12.04 4.46
N ARG A 325 -9.14 -11.71 4.57
CA ARG A 325 -8.36 -11.15 3.46
C ARG A 325 -7.66 -12.29 2.73
N PHE A 326 -7.83 -12.35 1.41
CA PHE A 326 -7.09 -13.27 0.57
C PHE A 326 -6.39 -12.53 -0.55
N ASN A 327 -5.07 -12.71 -0.59
CA ASN A 327 -4.21 -12.20 -1.63
C ASN A 327 -4.38 -10.69 -1.83
N GLU A 328 -4.62 -9.94 -0.75
CA GLU A 328 -4.80 -8.48 -0.77
C GLU A 328 -3.46 -7.76 -0.64
N PRO A 329 -3.25 -6.57 -1.22
CA PRO A 329 -2.03 -5.79 -0.99
C PRO A 329 -1.80 -5.55 0.51
N ILE A 330 -0.56 -5.66 0.97
CA ILE A 330 -0.22 -5.40 2.38
C ILE A 330 -0.69 -4.03 2.90
N LEU A 331 -0.72 -3.03 2.02
CA LEU A 331 -1.18 -1.66 2.32
C LEU A 331 -2.67 -1.55 2.67
N THR A 332 -3.43 -2.63 2.57
CA THR A 332 -4.82 -2.68 3.05
C THR A 332 -4.90 -2.64 4.59
N PHE A 333 -3.80 -2.93 5.29
CA PHE A 333 -3.66 -2.65 6.72
C PHE A 333 -3.04 -1.27 6.95
N ASN A 334 -3.56 -0.54 7.93
CA ASN A 334 -2.94 0.69 8.41
C ASN A 334 -2.03 0.32 9.59
N PHE A 335 -0.73 0.31 9.36
CA PHE A 335 0.27 -0.02 10.37
C PHE A 335 1.32 1.09 10.49
N THR A 336 1.90 1.21 11.66
CA THR A 336 2.96 2.15 12.04
C THR A 336 4.34 1.51 11.91
N ASP A 337 4.44 0.22 12.24
CA ASP A 337 5.66 -0.58 12.14
C ASP A 337 5.39 -1.98 11.57
N ILE A 338 6.43 -2.61 11.04
CA ILE A 338 6.38 -3.90 10.36
C ILE A 338 7.66 -4.70 10.59
N ARG A 339 7.50 -6.00 10.87
CA ARG A 339 8.59 -6.98 10.83
C ARG A 339 8.33 -8.07 9.82
N LEU A 340 9.36 -8.42 9.06
CA LEU A 340 9.31 -9.35 7.94
C LEU A 340 10.08 -10.62 8.31
N ILE A 341 9.43 -11.78 8.29
CA ILE A 341 10.00 -13.03 8.80
C ILE A 341 10.04 -14.06 7.68
N HIS A 342 11.24 -14.36 7.19
CA HIS A 342 11.48 -15.37 6.17
C HIS A 342 11.64 -16.76 6.82
N LEU A 343 10.84 -17.73 6.39
CA LEU A 343 10.87 -19.10 6.92
C LEU A 343 11.96 -19.95 6.25
N ARG A 344 12.66 -20.77 7.04
CA ARG A 344 13.77 -21.66 6.61
C ARG A 344 13.53 -23.12 6.96
#